data_AF-A0AAC9NKA3-F1
#
_entry.id   AF-A0AAC9NKA3-F1
#
_cell.length_a   1.000
_cell.length_b   1.000
_cell.length_c   1.000
_cell.angle_alpha   90.00
_cell.angle_beta   90.00
_cell.angle_gamma   90.00
#
_symmetry.space_group_name_H-M   'P 1'
#
loop_
_entity.id
_entity.type
_entity.pdbx_description
1 polymer ?
#
loop_
_entity_poly.entity_id
_entity_poly.type
_entity_poly.pdbx_seq_one_letter_code
_entity_poly.pdbx_strand_id
1 'polypeptide(L)' 'MLINELITAYKEEKDRLPTSMNDLLDYYQQKYITGEIDIAYYRETYYFLFKKGAVSAYEYTY' A
#
# COMPACT_ATOMS: atom_id res chain seq x y z
N MET A 1 -5.47 -0.33 9.78
CA MET A 1 -4.27 0.50 9.53
C MET A 1 -4.60 1.90 9.03
N LEU A 2 -3.70 2.87 9.22
CA LEU A 2 -3.78 4.21 8.60
C LEU A 2 -2.81 4.34 7.41
N ILE A 3 -3.21 5.04 6.35
CA ILE A 3 -2.36 5.17 5.14
C ILE A 3 -1.08 5.96 5.42
N ASN A 4 -1.16 6.88 6.38
CA ASN A 4 -0.02 7.66 6.83
C ASN A 4 1.05 6.78 7.47
N GLU A 5 0.67 5.72 8.20
CA GLU A 5 1.65 4.77 8.75
C GLU A 5 2.34 4.00 7.63
N LEU A 6 1.57 3.57 6.62
CA LEU A 6 2.11 2.87 5.47
C LEU A 6 3.11 3.73 4.67
N ILE A 7 2.75 5.01 4.46
CA ILE A 7 3.60 5.99 3.78
C ILE A 7 4.83 6.33 4.63
N THR A 8 4.67 6.42 5.96
CA THR A 8 5.78 6.71 6.87
C THR A 8 6.78 5.56 6.86
N ALA A 9 6.34 4.31 6.99
CA ALA A 9 7.20 3.14 6.91
C ALA A 9 7.94 3.05 5.57
N TYR A 10 7.22 3.27 4.46
CA TYR A 10 7.83 3.32 3.13
C TYR A 10 8.88 4.44 3.04
N LYS A 11 8.57 5.64 3.55
CA LYS A 11 9.48 6.79 3.54
C LYS A 11 10.72 6.56 4.40
N GLU A 12 10.57 5.97 5.58
CA GLU A 12 11.69 5.66 6.46
C GLU A 12 12.64 4.64 5.84
N GLU A 13 12.12 3.66 5.11
CA GLU A 13 12.94 2.57 4.55
C GLU A 13 13.52 2.90 3.16
N LYS A 14 12.76 3.61 2.31
CA LYS A 14 13.18 3.96 0.93
C LYS A 14 13.72 5.39 0.80
N ASP A 15 13.73 6.16 1.89
CA ASP A 15 14.06 7.60 1.95
C ASP A 15 13.28 8.47 0.94
N ARG A 16 12.15 7.96 0.44
CA ARG A 16 11.37 8.59 -0.62
C ARG A 16 9.88 8.40 -0.37
N LEU A 17 9.08 9.37 -0.81
CA LEU A 17 7.63 9.23 -0.75
C LEU A 17 7.15 8.29 -1.87
N PRO A 18 6.17 7.41 -1.59
CA PRO A 18 5.57 6.61 -2.63
C PRO A 18 4.89 7.54 -3.64
N THR A 19 5.24 7.40 -4.92
CA THR A 19 4.71 8.28 -5.98
C THR A 19 3.30 7.85 -6.41
N SER A 20 2.91 6.62 -6.10
CA SER A 20 1.58 6.06 -6.38
C SER A 20 1.23 4.97 -5.37
N MET A 21 -0.06 4.63 -5.26
CA MET A 21 -0.49 3.45 -4.47
C MET A 21 0.21 2.17 -4.93
N ASN A 22 0.59 2.08 -6.20
CA ASN A 22 1.34 0.96 -6.76
C ASN A 22 2.73 0.79 -6.12
N ASP A 23 3.41 1.89 -5.77
CA ASP A 23 4.71 1.85 -5.07
C ASP A 23 4.54 1.27 -3.65
N LEU A 24 3.46 1.65 -2.95
CA LEU A 24 3.13 1.07 -1.65
C LEU A 24 2.78 -0.42 -1.80
N LEU A 25 1.96 -0.77 -2.78
CA LEU A 25 1.57 -2.16 -3.04
C LEU A 25 2.79 -3.04 -3.32
N ASP A 26 3.70 -2.60 -4.18
CA ASP A 26 4.92 -3.35 -4.51
C ASP A 26 5.80 -3.55 -3.26
N TYR A 27 5.96 -2.51 -2.45
CA TYR A 27 6.69 -2.57 -1.18
C TYR A 27 6.11 -3.57 -0.19
N TYR A 28 4.80 -3.50 0.06
CA TYR A 28 4.13 -4.44 0.97
C TYR A 28 4.06 -5.85 0.40
N GLN A 29 3.97 -6.00 -0.92
CA GLN A 29 4.01 -7.29 -1.59
C GLN A 29 5.39 -7.94 -1.44
N GLN A 30 6.47 -7.17 -1.59
CA GLN A 30 7.82 -7.66 -1.37
C GLN A 30 7.98 -8.16 0.08
N LYS A 31 7.51 -7.38 1.08
CA LYS A 31 7.52 -7.80 2.49
C LYS A 31 6.70 -9.06 2.76
N TYR A 32 5.60 -9.26 2.04
CA TYR A 32 4.82 -10.50 2.14
C TYR A 32 5.59 -11.69 1.55
N ILE A 33 6.23 -11.51 0.39
CA ILE A 33 7.04 -12.55 -0.27
C ILE A 33 8.26 -12.92 0.58
N THR A 34 8.89 -11.96 1.26
CA THR A 34 10.02 -12.19 2.16
C THR A 34 9.59 -12.81 3.50
N GLY A 35 8.29 -12.84 3.79
CA GLY A 35 7.74 -13.33 5.06
C GLY A 35 7.87 -12.33 6.22
N GLU A 36 8.15 -11.05 5.94
CA GLU A 36 8.15 -9.98 6.94
C GLU A 36 6.75 -9.63 7.43
N ILE A 37 5.72 -9.85 6.60
CA ILE A 37 4.31 -9.65 6.96
C ILE A 37 3.46 -10.86 6.59
N ASP A 38 2.42 -11.11 7.39
CA ASP A 38 1.43 -12.15 7.11
C ASP A 38 0.47 -11.78 5.97
N ILE A 39 -0.10 -12.81 5.35
CA ILE A 39 -1.12 -12.67 4.30
C ILE A 39 -2.34 -11.86 4.78
N ALA A 40 -2.71 -11.96 6.06
CA ALA A 40 -3.81 -11.18 6.64
C ALA A 40 -3.48 -9.67 6.64
N TYR A 41 -2.25 -9.32 7.02
CA TYR A 41 -1.75 -7.94 7.04
C TYR A 41 -1.64 -7.37 5.62
N TYR A 42 -1.11 -8.17 4.69
CA TYR A 42 -1.04 -7.80 3.27
C TYR A 42 -2.43 -7.57 2.68
N ARG A 43 -3.40 -8.45 2.96
CA ARG A 43 -4.76 -8.34 2.44
C ARG A 43 -5.50 -7.13 3.00
N GLU A 44 -5.33 -6.82 4.29
CA GLU A 44 -5.87 -5.58 4.88
C GLU A 44 -5.25 -4.34 4.22
N THR A 45 -3.92 -4.34 4.05
CA THR A 45 -3.19 -3.24 3.40
C THR A 45 -3.64 -3.03 1.96
N TYR A 46 -3.77 -4.11 1.19
CA TYR A 46 -4.27 -4.10 -0.18
C TYR A 46 -5.69 -3.51 -0.25
N TYR A 47 -6.61 -4.03 0.57
CA TYR A 47 -8.00 -3.59 0.56
C TYR A 47 -8.13 -2.13 1.00
N PHE A 48 -7.28 -1.70 1.92
CA PHE A 48 -7.25 -0.33 2.40
C PHE A 48 -6.66 0.65 1.38
N LEU A 49 -5.58 0.28 0.68
CA LEU A 49 -5.01 1.05 -0.44
C LEU A 49 -6.00 1.14 -1.60
N PHE A 50 -6.69 0.04 -1.90
CA PHE A 50 -7.76 -0.02 -2.89
C PHE A 50 -8.91 0.93 -2.53
N LYS A 51 -9.42 0.85 -1.30
CA LYS A 51 -10.54 1.68 -0.81
C LYS A 51 -10.21 3.17 -0.68
N LYS A 52 -8.95 3.54 -0.41
CA LYS A 52 -8.51 4.94 -0.26
C LYS A 52 -8.35 5.70 -1.58
N GLY A 53 -8.66 5.08 -2.72
CA GLY A 53 -8.49 5.70 -4.02
C GLY A 53 -7.15 5.36 -4.65
N ALA A 54 -6.74 4.08 -4.61
CA ALA A 54 -6.24 3.54 -5.87
C ALA A 54 -7.42 3.65 -6.85
N VAL A 55 -7.53 4.82 -7.49
CA VAL A 55 -8.45 5.03 -8.59
C VAL A 55 -7.96 4.05 -9.64
N SER A 56 -8.48 2.82 -9.59
CA SER A 56 -8.78 2.13 -10.83
C SER A 56 -9.45 3.21 -11.68
N ALA A 57 -8.97 3.42 -12.89
CA ALA A 57 -9.45 4.46 -13.81
C ALA A 57 -10.95 4.30 -14.20
N TYR A 58 -11.76 3.69 -13.33
CA TYR A 58 -13.12 3.25 -13.49
C TYR A 58 -14.11 3.87 -12.49
N GLU A 59 -13.70 4.52 -11.41
CA GLU A 59 -14.65 5.22 -10.53
C GLU A 59 -14.63 6.73 -10.78
N TYR A 60 -15.16 7.08 -11.95
CA TYR A 60 -15.64 8.43 -12.28
C TYR A 60 -17.15 8.36 -12.57
N THR A 61 -17.97 8.09 -11.56
CA THR A 61 -19.43 8.32 -11.53
C THR A 61 -19.89 7.95 -10.12
N TYR A 62 -20.44 8.85 -9.29
CA TYR A 62 -21.69 9.58 -9.43
C TYR A 62 -21.69 10.84 -8.55
#